data_AF-A0A2P5KBT6-F1
#
_entry.id   AF-A0A2P5KBT6-F1
#
_cell.length_a   1.000
_cell.length_b   1.000
_cell.length_c   1.000
_cell.angle_alpha   90.00
_cell.angle_beta   90.00
_cell.angle_gamma   90.00
#
_symmetry.space_group_name_H-M   'P 1'
#
loop_
_entity.id
_entity.type
_entity.pdbx_description
1 polymer ?
#
loop_
_entity_poly.entity_id
_entity_poly.type
_entity_poly.pdbx_seq_one_letter_code
_entity_poly.pdbx_strand_id
1 'polypeptide(L)'
;MVQIAQEADGTLSGKIVKGLAANNQPDRRCTACTGARKNQLMLGMTIIDGMKQDGDGWKGGHILDPENGKVYKCKMHVEDNGQKLVVRGYIGVSLIGRSQTWNRQQ
;
A
#
# COMPACT_ATOMS: atom_id res chain seq x y z
N MET A 1 -2.25 -6.79 -7.55
CA MET A 1 -2.68 -5.49 -8.11
C MET A 1 -3.35 -4.70 -7.01
N VAL A 2 -2.98 -3.45 -6.87
CA VAL A 2 -3.54 -2.54 -5.86
C VAL A 2 -4.19 -1.38 -6.59
N GLN A 3 -5.45 -1.10 -6.26
CA GLN A 3 -6.17 0.08 -6.72
C GLN A 3 -5.95 1.20 -5.71
N ILE A 4 -5.44 2.34 -6.17
CA ILE A 4 -5.32 3.56 -5.37
C ILE A 4 -6.53 4.46 -5.68
N ALA A 5 -7.19 4.98 -4.64
CA ALA A 5 -8.34 5.86 -4.78
C ALA A 5 -8.29 6.99 -3.75
N GLN A 6 -8.92 8.12 -4.08
CA GLN A 6 -9.13 9.20 -3.13
C GLN A 6 -10.39 8.93 -2.31
N GLU A 7 -10.28 9.06 -1.00
CA GLU A 7 -11.36 8.93 -0.04
C GLU A 7 -12.12 10.25 0.14
N ALA A 8 -13.29 10.19 0.78
CA ALA A 8 -14.14 11.36 1.01
C ALA A 8 -13.46 12.46 1.85
N ASP A 9 -12.47 12.09 2.67
CA ASP A 9 -11.67 13.03 3.48
C ASP A 9 -10.48 13.65 2.71
N GLY A 10 -10.35 13.34 1.42
CA GLY A 10 -9.30 13.83 0.54
C GLY A 10 -7.99 13.06 0.61
N THR A 11 -7.84 12.09 1.53
CA THR A 11 -6.66 11.21 1.59
C THR A 11 -6.71 10.14 0.51
N LEU A 12 -5.55 9.55 0.16
CA LEU A 12 -5.52 8.34 -0.68
C LEU A 12 -5.48 7.07 0.17
N SER A 13 -6.19 6.05 -0.32
CA SER A 13 -6.12 4.67 0.15
C SER A 13 -5.70 3.73 -0.97
N GLY A 14 -5.28 2.52 -0.59
CA GLY A 14 -4.92 1.46 -1.55
C GLY A 14 -5.49 0.11 -1.15
N LYS A 15 -6.24 -0.50 -2.07
CA LYS A 15 -6.94 -1.78 -1.86
C LYS A 15 -6.43 -2.86 -2.79
N ILE A 16 -6.23 -4.07 -2.27
CA ILE A 16 -5.85 -5.23 -3.08
C ILE A 16 -7.07 -5.66 -3.92
N VAL A 17 -6.95 -5.60 -5.24
CA VAL A 17 -8.03 -5.97 -6.19
C VAL A 17 -7.71 -7.22 -7.01
N LYS A 18 -6.45 -7.64 -7.01
CA LYS A 18 -5.95 -8.90 -7.57
C LYS A 18 -4.70 -9.29 -6.79
N GLY A 19 -4.30 -10.55 -6.80
CA GLY A 19 -3.16 -11.04 -6.01
C GLY A 19 -1.87 -10.21 -6.12
N LEU A 20 -1.02 -10.36 -5.11
CA LEU A 20 0.22 -9.61 -4.96
C LEU A 20 1.40 -10.36 -5.58
N ALA A 21 2.27 -9.62 -6.26
CA ALA A 21 3.42 -10.17 -6.99
C ALA A 21 3.00 -11.31 -7.94
N ALA A 22 3.79 -12.38 -8.02
CA ALA A 22 3.50 -13.55 -8.85
C ALA A 22 2.36 -14.43 -8.30
N ASN A 23 1.90 -14.20 -7.06
CA ASN A 23 0.90 -15.04 -6.43
C ASN A 23 -0.52 -14.45 -6.56
N ASN A 24 -1.32 -15.08 -7.43
CA ASN A 24 -2.70 -14.68 -7.74
C ASN A 24 -3.78 -15.57 -7.12
N GLN A 25 -3.46 -16.34 -6.08
CA GLN A 25 -4.47 -17.12 -5.35
C GLN A 25 -5.50 -16.19 -4.68
N PRO A 26 -6.80 -16.29 -4.99
CA PRO A 26 -7.83 -15.36 -4.51
C PRO A 26 -8.26 -15.61 -3.06
N ASP A 27 -8.02 -16.80 -2.54
CA ASP A 27 -8.40 -17.27 -1.20
C ASP A 27 -7.30 -17.02 -0.14
N ARG A 28 -6.20 -16.37 -0.53
CA ARG A 28 -5.11 -16.01 0.38
C ARG A 28 -5.62 -15.18 1.55
N ARG A 29 -5.24 -15.59 2.75
CA ARG A 29 -5.58 -14.92 4.00
C ARG A 29 -4.33 -14.35 4.64
N CYS A 30 -4.46 -13.19 5.30
CA CYS A 30 -3.36 -12.62 6.06
C CYS A 30 -3.17 -13.36 7.39
N THR A 31 -2.45 -14.48 7.35
CA THR A 31 -2.13 -15.29 8.54
C THR A 31 -1.12 -14.60 9.46
N ALA A 32 -0.25 -13.76 8.89
CA ALA A 32 0.73 -12.96 9.63
C ALA A 32 0.12 -11.72 10.30
N CYS A 33 -1.05 -11.26 9.84
CA CYS A 33 -1.74 -10.12 10.44
C CYS A 33 -2.26 -10.41 11.85
N THR A 34 -2.47 -9.35 12.61
CA THR A 34 -3.05 -9.39 13.96
C THR A 34 -4.39 -8.64 14.03
N GLY A 35 -5.10 -8.78 15.16
CA GLY A 35 -6.37 -8.10 15.41
C GLY A 35 -7.42 -8.44 14.36
N ALA A 36 -8.21 -7.42 13.97
CA ALA A 36 -9.30 -7.59 13.00
C ALA A 36 -8.84 -8.11 11.64
N ARG A 37 -7.58 -7.90 11.27
CA ARG A 37 -7.02 -8.31 9.96
C ARG A 37 -6.52 -9.76 9.95
N LYS A 38 -6.41 -10.42 11.10
CA LYS A 38 -5.94 -11.81 11.20
C LYS A 38 -6.89 -12.76 10.46
N ASN A 39 -6.35 -13.59 9.59
CA ASN A 39 -7.08 -14.56 8.76
C ASN A 39 -8.15 -13.95 7.82
N GLN A 40 -8.17 -12.63 7.66
CA GLN A 40 -9.01 -11.99 6.63
C GLN A 40 -8.45 -12.26 5.24
N LEU A 41 -9.34 -12.33 4.25
CA LEU A 41 -8.95 -12.42 2.85
C LEU A 41 -8.11 -11.20 2.48
N MET A 42 -6.97 -11.44 1.84
CA MET A 42 -6.14 -10.37 1.32
C MET A 42 -6.84 -9.66 0.16
N LEU A 43 -7.59 -10.39 -0.67
CA LEU A 43 -8.42 -9.79 -1.70
C LEU A 43 -9.47 -8.88 -1.07
N GLY A 44 -9.50 -7.62 -1.49
CA GLY A 44 -10.36 -6.59 -0.93
C GLY A 44 -9.81 -5.92 0.34
N MET A 45 -8.63 -6.30 0.83
CA MET A 45 -8.02 -5.65 1.98
C MET A 45 -7.44 -4.29 1.60
N THR A 46 -7.78 -3.25 2.37
CA THR A 46 -7.08 -1.96 2.31
C THR A 46 -5.73 -2.10 3.00
N ILE A 47 -4.66 -1.90 2.24
CA ILE A 47 -3.27 -2.01 2.70
C ILE A 47 -2.53 -0.68 2.72
N ILE A 48 -3.05 0.37 2.07
CA ILE A 48 -2.55 1.74 2.19
C ILE A 48 -3.68 2.62 2.71
N ASP A 49 -3.41 3.47 3.68
CA ASP A 49 -4.38 4.41 4.24
C ASP A 49 -3.75 5.74 4.66
N GLY A 50 -4.57 6.79 4.74
CA GLY A 50 -4.23 8.08 5.34
C GLY A 50 -3.18 8.89 4.58
N MET A 51 -2.97 8.63 3.30
CA MET A 51 -1.96 9.32 2.49
C MET A 51 -2.44 10.74 2.15
N LYS A 52 -1.75 11.76 2.65
CA LYS A 52 -2.07 13.17 2.43
C LYS A 52 -1.16 13.77 1.37
N GLN A 53 -1.70 14.65 0.52
CA GLN A 53 -0.91 15.37 -0.47
C GLN A 53 0.13 16.25 0.22
N ASP A 54 1.36 16.22 -0.30
CA ASP A 54 2.52 16.96 0.20
C ASP A 54 3.44 17.29 -0.99
N GLY A 55 3.31 18.51 -1.52
CA GLY A 55 3.95 18.91 -2.78
C GLY A 55 3.49 18.04 -3.95
N ASP A 56 4.46 17.49 -4.69
CA ASP A 56 4.22 16.61 -5.85
C ASP A 56 4.01 15.12 -5.48
N GLY A 57 3.84 14.83 -4.19
CA GLY A 57 3.65 13.47 -3.69
C GLY A 57 2.67 13.38 -2.52
N TRP A 58 2.77 12.28 -1.78
CA TRP A 58 1.94 11.99 -0.61
C TRP A 58 2.77 11.47 0.56
N LYS A 59 2.43 11.88 1.79
CA LYS A 59 3.07 11.46 3.03
C LYS A 59 2.05 11.29 4.16
N GLY A 60 2.53 10.87 5.33
CA GLY A 60 1.76 10.82 6.58
C GLY A 60 0.86 9.59 6.76
N GLY A 61 0.68 8.80 5.71
CA GLY A 61 -0.10 7.55 5.76
C GLY A 61 0.75 6.33 6.12
N HIS A 62 0.11 5.16 6.00
CA HIS A 62 0.69 3.88 6.35
C HIS A 62 0.54 2.85 5.24
N ILE A 63 1.39 1.83 5.28
CA ILE A 63 1.26 0.63 4.45
C ILE A 63 1.37 -0.63 5.31
N LEU A 64 0.39 -1.52 5.16
CA LEU A 64 0.43 -2.89 5.67
C LEU A 64 1.12 -3.78 4.65
N ASP A 65 2.13 -4.52 5.10
CA ASP A 65 2.65 -5.67 4.36
C ASP A 65 1.92 -6.93 4.85
N PRO A 66 0.97 -7.48 4.07
CA PRO A 66 0.20 -8.65 4.49
C PRO A 66 1.02 -9.94 4.50
N GLU A 67 2.23 -9.96 3.93
CA GLU A 67 3.11 -11.14 3.95
C GLU A 67 3.81 -11.30 5.32
N ASN A 68 4.03 -10.20 6.06
CA ASN A 68 4.62 -10.24 7.40
C ASN A 68 3.75 -9.60 8.50
N GLY A 69 2.57 -9.08 8.14
CA GLY A 69 1.59 -8.50 9.05
C GLY A 69 1.99 -7.16 9.66
N LYS A 70 3.10 -6.54 9.24
CA LYS A 70 3.61 -5.30 9.80
C LYS A 70 3.07 -4.07 9.07
N VAL A 71 2.88 -3.00 9.83
CA VAL A 71 2.47 -1.70 9.33
C VAL A 71 3.65 -0.75 9.40
N TYR A 72 3.90 -0.02 8.31
CA TYR A 72 5.00 0.92 8.17
C TYR A 72 4.47 2.31 7.86
N LYS A 73 5.20 3.36 8.24
CA LYS A 73 4.94 4.71 7.71
C LYS A 73 5.21 4.69 6.22
N CYS A 74 4.40 5.43 5.46
CA CYS A 74 4.44 5.42 4.00
C CYS A 74 4.65 6.82 3.43
N LYS A 75 5.42 6.91 2.35
CA LYS A 75 5.39 8.05 1.42
C LYS A 75 5.32 7.54 -0.01
N MET A 76 4.66 8.30 -0.88
CA MET A 76 4.48 7.95 -2.29
C MET A 76 4.75 9.15 -3.17
N HIS A 77 5.26 8.91 -4.37
CA HIS A 77 5.35 9.91 -5.42
C HIS A 77 5.26 9.23 -6.78
N VAL A 78 4.83 9.99 -7.79
CA VAL A 78 4.73 9.49 -9.17
C VAL A 78 5.99 9.84 -9.95
N GLU A 79 6.38 8.94 -10.84
CA GLU A 79 7.47 9.10 -11.79
C GLU A 79 6.98 8.73 -13.20
N ASP A 80 7.82 8.95 -14.21
CA ASP A 80 7.56 8.60 -15.61
C ASP A 80 6.18 9.09 -16.09
N ASN A 81 5.89 10.38 -15.88
CA ASN A 81 4.62 11.01 -16.25
C ASN A 81 3.38 10.27 -15.69
N GLY A 82 3.49 9.73 -14.49
CA GLY A 82 2.41 9.02 -13.81
C GLY A 82 2.29 7.53 -14.17
N GLN A 83 3.22 6.98 -14.97
CA GLN A 83 3.23 5.55 -15.29
C GLN A 83 3.81 4.70 -14.16
N LYS A 84 4.60 5.30 -13.26
CA LYS A 84 5.17 4.63 -12.10
C LYS A 84 4.76 5.32 -10.82
N LEU A 85 4.43 4.52 -9.81
CA LEU A 85 4.23 4.96 -8.44
C LEU A 85 5.36 4.39 -7.58
N VAL A 86 6.19 5.25 -7.01
CA VAL A 86 7.19 4.85 -6.04
C VAL A 86 6.55 4.88 -4.67
N VAL A 87 6.54 3.73 -4.00
CA VAL A 87 5.96 3.54 -2.66
C VAL A 87 7.10 3.20 -1.70
N ARG A 88 7.28 4.01 -0.65
CA ARG A 88 8.31 3.78 0.36
C ARG A 88 7.73 3.55 1.74
N GLY A 89 7.90 2.34 2.26
CA GLY A 89 7.62 1.98 3.65
C GLY A 89 8.87 2.14 4.53
N TYR A 90 8.72 2.69 5.74
CA TYR A 90 9.84 2.92 6.66
C TYR A 90 9.44 2.85 8.14
N ILE A 91 10.44 2.65 9.02
CA ILE A 91 10.29 2.61 10.48
C ILE A 91 10.97 3.84 11.08
N GLY A 92 10.21 4.63 11.86
CA GLY A 92 10.74 5.86 12.48
C GLY A 92 11.05 6.94 11.44
N VAL A 93 12.29 6.99 10.97
CA VAL A 93 12.81 7.93 9.95
C VAL A 93 12.81 7.30 8.56
N SER A 94 12.60 8.10 7.51
CA SER A 94 12.50 7.57 6.14
C SER A 94 13.77 6.95 5.58
N LEU A 95 14.93 7.15 6.22
CA LEU A 95 16.19 6.54 5.82
C LEU A 95 16.18 5.01 6.06
N ILE A 96 15.50 4.56 7.11
CA ILE A 96 15.41 3.14 7.47
C ILE A 96 14.11 2.57 6.90
N GLY A 97 14.18 2.12 5.65
CA GLY A 97 13.01 1.62 4.94
C GLY A 97 13.34 1.06 3.56
N ARG A 98 12.30 0.62 2.85
CA ARG A 98 12.41 0.06 1.50
C ARG A 98 11.44 0.77 0.56
N SER A 99 11.90 0.99 -0.67
CA SER A 99 11.05 1.49 -1.75
C SER A 99 10.68 0.35 -2.69
N GLN A 100 9.48 0.41 -3.24
CA GLN A 100 9.02 -0.40 -4.36
C GLN A 100 8.49 0.53 -5.44
N THR A 101 8.68 0.14 -6.70
CA THR A 101 8.11 0.84 -7.84
C THR A 101 6.98 0.00 -8.40
N TRP A 102 5.78 0.57 -8.40
CA TRP A 102 4.58 -0.06 -8.93
C TRP A 102 4.27 0.53 -10.30
N ASN A 103 4.15 -0.34 -11.29
CA ASN A 103 3.76 0.09 -12.63
C ASN A 103 2.24 0.25 -12.68
N ARG A 104 1.77 1.37 -13.23
CA ARG A 104 0.36 1.57 -13.52
C ARG A 104 -0.10 0.47 -14.49
N GLN A 105 -1.27 -0.11 -14.23
CA GLN A 105 -1.94 -1.03 -15.15
C GLN A 105 -3.13 -0.27 -15.73
N GLN A 106 -3.32 -0.36 -17.05
CA GLN A 106 -4.48 0.19 -17.75
C GLN A 106 -5.61 -0.84 -17.77
#